data_AF-A0A851M4Y0-F1
#
_entry.id   AF-A0A851M4Y0-F1
#
_cell.length_a   1.000
_cell.length_b   1.000
_cell.length_c   1.000
_cell.angle_alpha   90.00
_cell.angle_beta   90.00
_cell.angle_gamma   90.00
#
_symmetry.space_group_name_H-M   'P 1'
#
loop_
_entity.id
_entity.type
_entity.pdbx_description
1 polymer ?
#
loop_
_entity_poly.entity_id
_entity_poly.type
_entity_poly.pdbx_seq_one_letter_code
_entity_poly.pdbx_strand_id
1 'polypeptide(L)' 'MSLSSAYGSADDAESLRTLNHVLDNGITFLDTANIYGAGHNESLLSEVLKTRRDEVTLATKAGIVRP' A
#
# COMPACT_ATOMS: atom_id res chain seq x y z
N MET A 1 2.26 -0.27 6.89
CA MET A 1 1.37 -1.30 7.50
C MET A 1 0.67 -2.05 6.37
N SER A 2 0.34 -3.33 6.55
CA SER A 2 -0.43 -4.06 5.54
C SER A 2 -1.90 -3.61 5.55
N LEU A 3 -2.40 -3.21 4.38
CA LEU A 3 -3.83 -3.01 4.08
C LEU A 3 -4.45 -4.30 3.54
N SER A 4 -3.76 -5.44 3.68
CA SER A 4 -4.12 -6.70 3.04
C SER A 4 -4.05 -7.85 4.03
N SER A 5 -5.23 -8.28 4.51
CA SER A 5 -5.53 -9.53 5.24
C SER A 5 -4.77 -9.84 6.54
N ALA A 6 -3.63 -9.22 6.83
CA ALA A 6 -2.79 -9.51 7.98
C ALA A 6 -3.46 -9.14 9.33
N TYR A 7 -4.46 -8.26 9.29
CA TYR A 7 -5.15 -7.72 10.47
C TYR A 7 -6.66 -7.97 10.47
N GLY A 8 -7.14 -8.92 9.65
CA GLY A 8 -8.56 -9.21 9.47
C GLY A 8 -9.03 -8.93 8.05
N SER A 9 -10.35 -8.85 7.86
CA SER A 9 -10.94 -8.52 6.56
C SER A 9 -10.46 -7.15 6.07
N ALA A 10 -10.06 -7.09 4.81
CA ALA A 10 -9.70 -5.85 4.13
C ALA A 10 -10.68 -5.59 2.98
N ASP A 11 -11.08 -4.33 2.81
CA ASP A 11 -11.80 -3.83 1.64
C ASP A 11 -10.85 -2.96 0.80
N ASP A 12 -10.75 -3.25 -0.49
CA ASP A 12 -9.88 -2.52 -1.41
C ASP A 12 -10.35 -1.08 -1.59
N ALA A 13 -11.67 -0.86 -1.62
CA ALA A 13 -12.21 0.49 -1.77
C ALA A 13 -11.90 1.34 -0.54
N GLU A 14 -12.00 0.78 0.66
CA GLU A 14 -11.55 1.43 1.90
C GLU A 14 -10.04 1.70 1.90
N SER A 15 -9.24 0.73 1.50
CA SER A 15 -7.78 0.87 1.42
C SER A 15 -7.36 2.02 0.51
N LEU A 16 -8.00 2.15 -0.67
CA LEU A 16 -7.75 3.26 -1.60
C LEU A 16 -8.19 4.61 -1.04
N ARG A 17 -9.31 4.67 -0.30
CA ARG A 17 -9.74 5.91 0.40
C ARG A 17 -8.71 6.31 1.46
N THR A 18 -8.23 5.35 2.25
CA THR A 18 -7.19 5.60 3.26
C THR A 18 -5.90 6.11 2.63
N LEU A 19 -5.45 5.50 1.53
CA LEU A 19 -4.25 5.94 0.82
C LEU A 19 -4.38 7.37 0.29
N ASN A 20 -5.50 7.73 -0.33
CA ASN A 20 -5.71 9.11 -0.77
C ASN A 20 -5.78 10.07 0.43
N HIS A 21 -6.49 9.69 1.49
CA HIS A 21 -6.60 10.52 2.68
C HIS A 21 -5.24 10.84 3.32
N VAL A 22 -4.31 9.88 3.41
CA VAL A 22 -2.98 10.16 3.99
C VAL A 22 -2.17 11.11 3.11
N LEU A 23 -2.25 10.97 1.77
CA LEU A 23 -1.58 11.88 0.84
C LEU A 23 -2.19 13.29 0.91
N ASP A 24 -3.52 13.40 1.02
CA ASP A 24 -4.23 14.68 1.20
C ASP A 24 -3.83 15.39 2.50
N ASN A 25 -3.36 14.64 3.50
CA ASN A 25 -2.82 15.16 4.75
C ASN A 25 -1.29 15.37 4.73
N GLY A 26 -0.67 15.31 3.56
CA GLY A 26 0.76 15.61 3.37
C GLY A 26 1.71 14.50 3.79
N ILE A 27 1.23 13.28 4.05
CA ILE A 27 2.11 12.12 4.24
C ILE A 27 2.65 11.72 2.87
N THR A 28 3.96 11.76 2.69
CA THR A 28 4.60 11.47 1.39
C THR A 28 5.42 10.17 1.38
N PHE A 29 5.61 9.52 2.52
CA PHE A 29 6.39 8.29 2.61
C PHE A 29 5.48 7.07 2.75
N LEU A 30 5.42 6.24 1.71
CA LEU A 30 4.63 5.00 1.70
C LEU A 30 5.55 3.78 1.82
N ASP A 31 5.28 2.96 2.82
CA ASP A 31 6.04 1.75 3.16
C ASP A 31 5.22 0.47 2.95
N THR A 32 5.73 -0.45 2.13
CA THR A 32 5.11 -1.73 1.79
C THR A 32 6.12 -2.89 1.82
N ALA A 33 5.65 -4.10 1.48
CA ALA A 33 6.46 -5.30 1.30
C ALA A 33 5.70 -6.34 0.45
N ASN A 34 6.43 -7.18 -0.29
CA ASN A 34 5.84 -8.26 -1.09
C ASN A 34 5.00 -9.24 -0.23
N ILE A 35 5.37 -9.44 1.03
CA ILE A 35 4.68 -10.36 1.94
C ILE A 35 3.31 -9.82 2.41
N TYR A 36 3.03 -8.53 2.22
CA TYR A 36 1.76 -7.92 2.59
C TYR A 36 0.69 -8.31 1.57
N GLY A 37 -0.06 -9.37 1.88
CA GLY A 37 -1.05 -9.94 0.97
C GLY A 37 -0.46 -10.55 -0.29
N ALA A 38 0.76 -11.10 -0.23
CA ALA A 38 1.45 -11.71 -1.37
C ALA A 38 1.48 -10.81 -2.63
N GLY A 39 1.81 -9.53 -2.43
CA GLY A 39 1.86 -8.50 -3.48
C GLY A 39 0.57 -7.68 -3.60
N HIS A 40 -0.54 -8.10 -2.99
CA HIS A 40 -1.81 -7.35 -3.06
C HIS A 40 -1.67 -5.91 -2.57
N ASN A 41 -0.91 -5.69 -1.50
CA ASN A 41 -0.69 -4.35 -0.97
C ASN A 41 0.06 -3.45 -1.97
N GLU A 42 1.01 -4.01 -2.72
CA GLU A 42 1.73 -3.27 -3.77
C GLU A 42 0.82 -2.96 -4.97
N SER A 43 -0.09 -3.87 -5.32
CA SER A 43 -1.13 -3.63 -6.33
C SER A 43 -2.06 -2.48 -5.94
N LEU A 44 -2.51 -2.40 -4.67
CA LEU A 44 -3.33 -1.29 -4.18
C LEU A 44 -2.60 0.06 -4.27
N LEU A 45 -1.33 0.09 -3.85
CA LEU A 45 -0.51 1.31 -3.97
C LEU A 45 -0.35 1.74 -5.44
N SER A 46 -0.27 0.79 -6.36
CA SER A 46 -0.15 1.11 -7.79
C SER A 46 -1.32 1.94 -8.32
N GLU A 47 -2.55 1.72 -7.82
CA GLU A 47 -3.74 2.46 -8.25
C GLU A 47 -3.66 3.95 -7.89
N VAL A 48 -3.13 4.29 -6.72
CA VAL A 48 -2.94 5.69 -6.29
C VAL A 48 -1.73 6.31 -7.00
N LEU A 49 -0.66 5.54 -7.17
CA LEU A 49 0.57 6.01 -7.81
C LEU A 49 0.37 6.33 -9.30
N LYS A 50 -0.63 5.75 -9.98
CA LYS A 50 -0.97 6.10 -11.37
C LYS A 50 -1.24 7.60 -11.56
N THR A 51 -1.78 8.28 -10.54
CA THR A 51 -2.17 9.69 -10.63
C THR A 51 -1.38 10.60 -9.69
N ARG A 52 -0.74 10.06 -8.64
CA ARG A 52 -0.07 10.83 -7.58
C ARG A 52 1.39 10.46 -7.37
N ARG A 53 2.07 9.92 -8.41
CA ARG A 53 3.44 9.41 -8.29
C ARG A 53 4.41 10.44 -7.71
N ASP A 54 4.33 11.69 -8.15
CA ASP A 54 5.30 12.73 -7.80
C ASP A 54 5.17 13.20 -6.34
N GLU A 55 4.07 12.86 -5.67
CA GLU A 55 3.82 13.18 -4.26
C GLU A 55 4.45 12.16 -3.30
N VAL A 56 4.95 11.03 -3.81
CA VAL A 56 5.28 9.86 -2.99
C VAL A 56 6.76 9.46 -3.09
N THR A 57 7.38 9.27 -1.92
CA THR A 57 8.56 8.42 -1.74
C THR A 57 8.08 7.01 -1.37
N LEU A 58 8.36 6.04 -2.23
CA LEU A 58 7.93 4.65 -2.07
C LEU A 58 9.09 3.77 -1.57
N ALA A 59 8.87 3.04 -0.48
CA ALA A 59 9.78 2.02 0.02
C ALA A 59 9.09 0.64 0.03
N THR A 60 9.75 -0.36 -0.52
CA THR A 60 9.31 -1.77 -0.46
C THR A 60 10.38 -2.66 0.16
N LYS A 61 9.99 -3.88 0.54
CA LYS A 61 10.82 -4.91 1.14
C LYS A 61 10.57 -6.25 0.46
N ALA A 62 11.62 -7.05 0.38
CA ALA A 62 11.58 -8.41 -0.16
C ALA A 62 12.44 -9.35 0.71
N GLY A 63 12.33 -10.66 0.47
CA GLY A 63 13.18 -11.69 1.08
C GLY A 63 12.46 -12.72 1.94
N ILE A 64 11.17 -12.51 2.24
CA ILE A 64 10.33 -13.53 2.89
C ILE A 64 9.59 -14.31 1.81
N VAL A 65 9.81 -15.62 1.77
CA VAL A 65 9.10 -16.57 0.91
C VAL A 65 8.20 -17.42 1.79
N ARG A 66 6.89 -17.44 1.50
CA ARG A 66 5.96 -18.39 2.13
C ARG A 66 5.87 -19.63 1.25
N PRO A 67 6.11 -20.83 1.79
CA PRO A 67 5.93 -22.09 1.08
C PRO A 67 4.45 -22.39 0.81
#